data_AF-A0A7C7LW59-F1
#
_entry.id   AF-A0A7C7LW59-F1
#
_cell.length_a   1.000
_cell.length_b   1.000
_cell.length_c   1.000
_cell.angle_alpha   90.00
_cell.angle_beta   90.00
_cell.angle_gamma   90.00
#
_symmetry.space_group_name_H-M   'P 1'
#
loop_
_entity.id
_entity.type
_entity.pdbx_description
1 polymer ?
#
loop_
_entity_poly.entity_id
_entity_poly.type
_entity_poly.pdbx_seq_one_letter_code
_entity_poly.pdbx_strand_id
1 'polypeptide(L)' 'MSSGPRTPGGHATPRHRVIAPGDIVHFEFAGVSHRYHATAVHTMACGAPSSRAAELYEVVRASLATGVSQRHSGSFG' A
#
# COMPACT_ATOMS: atom_id res chain seq x y z
N MET A 1 -2.82 -1.77 -9.41
CA MET A 1 -3.63 -0.67 -8.82
C MET A 1 -5.09 -1.10 -8.69
N SER A 2 -5.68 -0.89 -7.52
CA SER A 2 -7.09 -1.12 -7.22
C SER A 2 -7.67 -0.01 -6.32
N SER A 3 -8.99 0.16 -6.33
CA SER A 3 -9.71 1.14 -5.51
C SER A 3 -10.98 0.55 -4.92
N GLY A 4 -11.44 1.15 -3.82
CA GLY A 4 -12.68 0.79 -3.12
C GLY A 4 -12.70 -0.69 -2.72
N PRO A 5 -13.78 -1.44 -2.99
CA PRO A 5 -13.91 -2.86 -2.62
C PRO A 5 -12.86 -3.80 -3.21
N ARG A 6 -12.05 -3.34 -4.18
CA ARG A 6 -11.00 -4.15 -4.83
C ARG A 6 -9.64 -4.06 -4.14
N THR A 7 -9.46 -3.18 -3.15
CA THR A 7 -8.17 -3.01 -2.45
C THR A 7 -7.70 -4.21 -1.64
N PRO A 8 -8.54 -5.16 -1.17
CA PRO A 8 -8.04 -6.38 -0.53
C PRO A 8 -7.27 -7.31 -1.49
N GLY A 9 -7.45 -7.17 -2.81
CA GLY A 9 -6.71 -7.95 -3.79
C GLY A 9 -5.28 -7.43 -3.95
N GLY A 10 -4.32 -8.04 -3.24
CA GLY A 10 -2.92 -7.59 -3.18
C GLY A 10 -2.18 -7.48 -4.53
N HIS A 11 -2.63 -8.19 -5.57
CA HIS A 11 -2.08 -8.08 -6.94
C HIS A 11 -3.16 -7.72 -7.97
N ALA A 12 -4.10 -6.86 -7.57
CA ALA A 12 -5.20 -6.48 -8.43
C ALA A 12 -4.73 -5.65 -9.65
N THR A 13 -5.00 -6.18 -10.84
CA THR A 13 -4.83 -5.48 -12.12
C THR A 13 -5.78 -4.27 -12.20
N PRO A 14 -5.33 -3.12 -12.73
CA PRO A 14 -6.19 -1.97 -13.01
C PRO A 14 -7.37 -2.34 -13.92
N ARG A 15 -8.53 -1.70 -13.72
CA ARG A 15 -9.76 -1.90 -14.50
C ARG A 15 -10.42 -0.53 -14.74
N HIS A 16 -11.51 -0.50 -15.50
CA HIS A 16 -12.25 0.72 -15.87
C HIS A 16 -13.05 1.38 -14.72
N ARG A 17 -12.88 0.96 -13.46
CA ARG A 17 -13.59 1.58 -12.33
C ARG A 17 -13.04 2.99 -12.09
N VAL A 18 -13.94 3.98 -12.10
CA VAL A 18 -13.63 5.37 -11.71
C VAL A 18 -13.44 5.44 -10.20
N ILE A 19 -12.38 6.09 -9.72
CA ILE A 19 -12.14 6.33 -8.29
C ILE A 19 -13.11 7.42 -7.79
N ALA A 20 -13.71 7.19 -6.62
CA ALA A 20 -14.70 8.10 -6.02
C ALA A 20 -14.23 8.58 -4.63
N PRO A 21 -14.73 9.73 -4.13
CA PRO A 21 -14.48 10.17 -2.76
C PRO A 21 -14.81 9.08 -1.74
N GLY A 22 -13.93 8.91 -0.74
CA GLY A 22 -14.00 7.87 0.27
C GLY A 22 -13.38 6.52 -0.14
N ASP A 23 -13.03 6.32 -1.42
CA ASP A 23 -12.32 5.11 -1.83
C ASP A 23 -10.93 5.07 -1.20
N ILE A 24 -10.58 3.91 -0.65
CA ILE A 24 -9.18 3.55 -0.44
C ILE A 24 -8.59 3.10 -1.78
N VAL A 25 -7.36 3.48 -2.06
CA VAL A 25 -6.62 3.17 -3.28
C VAL A 25 -5.35 2.42 -2.88
N HIS A 26 -5.14 1.26 -3.49
CA HIS A 26 -3.92 0.47 -3.38
C HIS A 26 -3.13 0.61 -4.68
N PHE A 27 -1.92 1.17 -4.57
CA PHE A 27 -1.06 1.51 -5.69
C PHE A 27 0.29 0.80 -5.54
N GLU A 28 0.42 -0.31 -6.26
CA GLU A 28 1.68 -1.03 -6.45
C GLU A 28 2.24 -0.71 -7.84
N PHE A 29 3.51 -0.32 -7.90
CA PHE A 29 4.23 -0.07 -9.15
C PHE A 29 5.71 -0.45 -9.02
N ALA A 30 6.33 -0.74 -10.15
CA ALA A 30 7.74 -1.08 -10.23
C ALA A 30 8.45 -0.27 -11.31
N GLY A 31 9.72 0.05 -11.06
CA GLY A 31 10.63 0.68 -12.00
C GLY A 31 11.90 -0.14 -12.17
N VAL A 32 12.61 0.09 -13.28
CA VAL A 32 13.90 -0.55 -13.56
C VAL A 32 14.91 0.50 -14.04
N SER A 33 16.14 0.43 -13.52
CA SER A 33 17.27 1.25 -13.96
C SER A 33 18.54 0.40 -13.92
N HIS A 34 19.29 0.33 -15.02
CA HIS A 34 20.52 -0.47 -15.11
C HIS A 34 20.34 -1.95 -14.67
N ARG A 35 19.16 -2.53 -14.95
CA ARG A 35 18.74 -3.87 -14.51
C ARG A 35 18.55 -4.05 -13.00
N TYR A 36 18.58 -2.97 -12.22
CA TYR A 36 18.12 -2.95 -10.84
C TYR A 36 16.63 -2.59 -10.80
N HIS A 37 15.87 -3.40 -10.07
CA HIS A 37 14.43 -3.23 -9.92
C HIS A 37 14.12 -2.56 -8.58
N ALA A 38 13.20 -1.60 -8.62
CA ALA A 38 12.61 -1.00 -7.43
C ALA A 38 11.09 -1.20 -7.49
N THR A 39 10.49 -1.60 -6.38
CA THR A 39 9.03 -1.70 -6.23
C THR A 39 8.58 -0.85 -5.06
N ALA A 40 7.42 -0.24 -5.19
CA ALA A 40 6.78 0.52 -4.13
C ALA A 40 5.29 0.21 -4.07
N VAL A 41 4.78 0.18 -2.84
CA VAL A 41 3.36 -0.01 -2.55
C VAL A 41 2.89 1.15 -1.68
N HIS A 42 1.83 1.81 -2.11
CA HIS A 42 1.18 2.89 -1.37
C HIS A 42 -0.31 2.60 -1.20
N THR A 43 -0.82 2.81 0.01
CA THR A 43 -2.25 2.85 0.31
C THR A 43 -2.63 4.29 0.63
N MET A 44 -3.67 4.80 -0.05
CA MET A 44 -4.11 6.21 0.05
C MET A 44 -5.63 6.28 0.08
N ALA A 45 -6.20 7.40 0.51
CA ALA A 45 -7.63 7.68 0.43
C ALA A 45 -7.91 8.76 -0.62
N CYS A 46 -8.99 8.59 -1.40
CA CYS A 46 -9.52 9.65 -2.23
C CYS A 46 -10.38 10.58 -1.36
N GLY A 47 -9.82 11.70 -0.91
CA GLY A 47 -10.48 12.57 0.07
C GLY A 47 -10.37 12.02 1.49
N ALA A 48 -11.38 12.27 2.34
CA ALA A 48 -11.35 11.85 3.73
C ALA A 48 -11.62 10.35 3.88
N PRO A 49 -10.74 9.57 4.54
CA PRO A 49 -11.02 8.17 4.86
C PRO A 49 -12.07 8.06 5.96
N SER A 50 -12.72 6.90 6.05
CA SER A 50 -13.50 6.55 7.24
C SER A 50 -12.59 6.37 8.46
N SER A 51 -13.14 6.52 9.67
CA SER A 51 -12.41 6.27 10.93
C SER A 51 -11.78 4.88 10.95
N ARG A 52 -12.52 3.86 10.51
CA ARG A 52 -12.02 2.49 10.43
C ARG A 52 -10.86 2.33 9.44
N ALA A 53 -10.93 2.98 8.28
CA ALA A 53 -9.86 2.90 7.29
C ALA A 53 -8.59 3.60 7.79
N ALA A 54 -8.73 4.74 8.47
CA ALA A 54 -7.61 5.45 9.09
C ALA A 54 -6.94 4.62 10.20
N GLU A 55 -7.75 4.00 11.07
CA GLU A 55 -7.25 3.11 12.13
C GLU A 55 -6.44 1.94 11.56
N LEU A 56 -6.99 1.24 10.55
CA LEU A 56 -6.32 0.12 9.88
C LEU A 56 -5.01 0.57 9.21
N TYR A 57 -5.03 1.74 8.57
CA TYR A 57 -3.84 2.31 7.95
C TYR A 57 -2.73 2.54 8.98
N GLU A 58 -3.05 3.11 10.14
CA GLU A 58 -2.07 3.38 11.20
C GLU A 58 -1.48 2.10 11.80
N VAL A 59 -2.28 1.06 12.00
CA VAL A 59 -1.78 -0.26 12.45
C VAL A 59 -0.75 -0.82 11.46
N VAL A 60 -1.07 -0.79 10.17
CA VAL A 60 -0.18 -1.31 9.12
C VAL A 60 1.08 -0.44 9.00
N ARG A 61 0.94 0.89 9.07
CA ARG A 61 2.06 1.84 9.02
C ARG A 61 3.02 1.63 10.18
N ALA A 62 2.50 1.46 11.40
CA ALA A 62 3.31 1.20 12.59
C ALA A 62 4.02 -0.16 12.51
N SER A 63 3.34 -1.20 12.03
CA SER A 63 3.92 -2.52 11.76
C SER A 63 5.07 -2.43 10.76
N LEU A 64 4.87 -1.74 9.63
CA LEU A 64 5.91 -1.52 8.63
C LEU A 64 7.11 -0.76 9.20
N ALA A 65 6.88 0.34 9.91
CA ALA A 65 7.94 1.15 10.51
C ALA A 65 8.79 0.33 11.49
N THR A 66 8.13 -0.50 12.31
CA THR A 66 8.80 -1.40 13.25
C THR A 66 9.63 -2.46 12.54
N GLY A 67 9.09 -3.07 11.49
CA GLY A 67 9.83 -4.05 10.68
C GLY A 67 11.04 -3.44 9.99
N VAL A 68 10.94 -2.19 9.52
CA VAL A 68 12.06 -1.44 8.91
C VAL A 68 13.13 -1.11 9.96
N SER A 69 12.74 -0.67 11.17
CA SER A 69 13.71 -0.30 12.20
C SER A 69 14.50 -1.47 12.78
N GLN A 70 13.97 -2.69 12.67
CA GLN A 70 14.66 -3.91 13.13
C GLN A 70 15.67 -4.46 12.10
N ARG A 71 15.77 -3.86 10.90
CA ARG A 71 16.69 -4.36 9.88
C ARG A 71 18.14 -4.07 10.28
N HIS A 72 18.83 -5.10 10.71
CA HIS A 72 20.28 -5.10 10.91
C HIS A 72 20.89 -6.41 10.42
N SER A 73 22.20 -6.42 10.20
CA SER A 73 22.93 -7.64 9.87
C SER A 73 22.76 -8.69 10.98
N GLY A 74 22.43 -9.92 10.60
CA GLY A 74 22.27 -11.04 11.54
C GLY A 74 20.91 -11.17 12.25
N SER A 75 19.91 -10.36 11.88
CA SER A 75 18.52 -10.57 12.35
C SER A 75 17.94 -11.86 11.73
N PHE A 76 17.65 -12.86 12.56
CA PHE A 76 16.77 -13.98 12.23
C PHE A 76 15.58 -13.92 13.20
N GLY A 77 14.37 -14.02 12.65
CA GLY A 77 13.12 -13.98 13.43
C GLY A 77 12.87 -15.25 14.24
#